data_AF-A0A933J2V7-F1
#
_entry.id   AF-A0A933J2V7-F1
#
_cell.length_a   1.000
_cell.length_b   1.000
_cell.length_c   1.000
_cell.angle_alpha   90.00
_cell.angle_beta   90.00
_cell.angle_gamma   90.00
#
_symmetry.space_group_name_H-M   'P 1'
#
loop_
_entity.id
_entity.type
_entity.pdbx_description
1 polymer ?
#
loop_
_entity_poly.entity_id
_entity_poly.type
_entity_poly.pdbx_seq_one_letter_code
_entity_poly.pdbx_strand_id
1 'polypeptide(L)'
;TRAIDLTETEYDVEQHVDAIILAVGTQLYDPRHSEEYGYGRFPNVITSMEYERLVSRSGPTEGVVTRPSDNVAPKKIAWLQCIGSRDQDHPYCSSICCMYATKEAVLAKERIPGVECRVFIMDERAFNKEYNAYLDQARQKYEIDFTRSRISSLKEDPQTHNLIARYMTPEGKPEEQVFEMVVLSVGMEPPSQAAALAKRMGIRLNAYGFCETDKFSPLETNRSGVYVCGAFQSPKEIAETLIDASGAAAEVMRLLSTKLGRAPHSRQYPFLARNGEFPPERNTTQEAPRIGAFVCSCGDAISRTVNTDALVTFARKLPGVVHTEQVSYLCLTEGQAHMRHAVENRGVNRVVVAACCRPVGETHAGVQRTPSADAPCARDRRWRIRDDHCARDRGRGL
;
A
#
# COMPACT_ATOMS: atom_id res chain seq x y z
N THR A 1 24.84 2.28 -17.90
CA THR A 1 24.65 3.55 -17.17
C THR A 1 25.88 4.01 -16.39
N ARG A 2 26.89 3.17 -16.10
CA ARG A 2 28.01 3.51 -15.18
C ARG A 2 27.52 4.10 -13.85
N ALA A 3 26.41 3.54 -13.35
CA ALA A 3 25.71 4.10 -12.19
C ALA A 3 26.29 3.63 -10.84
N ILE A 4 27.19 2.65 -10.83
CA ILE A 4 27.81 2.12 -9.63
C ILE A 4 29.11 2.89 -9.39
N ASP A 5 29.19 3.57 -8.26
CA ASP A 5 30.38 4.28 -7.79
C ASP A 5 30.69 3.79 -6.37
N LEU A 6 31.78 3.03 -6.22
CA LEU A 6 32.22 2.50 -4.92
C LEU A 6 32.99 3.54 -4.10
N THR A 7 33.18 4.75 -4.64
CA THR A 7 33.91 5.85 -4.01
C THR A 7 32.99 6.96 -3.50
N GLU A 8 31.68 6.83 -3.72
CA GLU A 8 30.67 7.76 -3.21
C GLU A 8 30.71 7.78 -1.66
N THR A 9 30.81 8.96 -1.08
CA THR A 9 30.84 9.18 0.38
C THR A 9 29.55 9.84 0.85
N GLU A 10 29.17 9.59 2.10
CA GLU A 10 28.09 10.33 2.76
C GLU A 10 28.37 11.84 2.74
N TYR A 11 27.32 12.64 2.58
CA TYR A 11 27.40 14.10 2.61
C TYR A 11 26.18 14.67 3.34
N ASP A 12 26.42 15.76 4.06
CA ASP A 12 25.35 16.51 4.72
C ASP A 12 24.71 17.48 3.74
N VAL A 13 23.38 17.61 3.84
CA VAL A 13 22.60 18.64 3.14
C VAL A 13 21.92 19.50 4.18
N GLU A 14 22.26 20.78 4.20
CA GLU A 14 21.54 21.76 5.02
C GLU A 14 20.32 22.26 4.24
N GLN A 15 19.14 22.16 4.87
CA GLN A 15 17.89 22.68 4.31
C GLN A 15 17.18 23.55 5.34
N HIS A 16 16.87 24.78 4.95
CA HIS A 16 16.03 25.66 5.76
C HIS A 16 14.55 25.39 5.44
N VAL A 17 13.82 24.92 6.45
CA VAL A 17 12.39 24.61 6.33
C VAL A 17 11.59 25.38 7.38
N ASP A 18 10.41 25.85 7.01
CA ASP A 18 9.49 26.53 7.93
C ASP A 18 8.61 25.55 8.73
N ALA A 19 8.42 24.33 8.22
CA ALA A 19 7.60 23.30 8.84
C ALA A 19 8.12 21.89 8.55
N ILE A 20 7.85 20.96 9.46
CA ILE A 20 8.22 19.53 9.38
C ILE A 20 6.95 18.71 9.60
N ILE A 21 6.68 17.73 8.73
CA ILE A 21 5.62 16.74 8.93
C ILE A 21 6.26 15.37 9.18
N LEU A 22 5.98 14.78 10.33
CA LEU A 22 6.50 13.48 10.73
C LEU A 22 5.55 12.38 10.23
N ALA A 23 5.97 11.67 9.19
CA ALA A 23 5.27 10.55 8.58
C ALA A 23 6.12 9.25 8.64
N VAL A 24 6.72 8.98 9.81
CA VAL A 24 7.71 7.90 9.98
C VAL A 24 7.11 6.50 10.14
N GLY A 25 5.78 6.39 10.09
CA GLY A 25 5.08 5.11 10.11
C GLY A 25 5.11 4.41 11.46
N THR A 26 5.23 3.08 11.43
CA THR A 26 5.13 2.15 12.56
C THR A 26 6.06 0.97 12.31
N GLN A 27 6.35 0.20 13.35
CA GLN A 27 6.94 -1.13 13.21
C GLN A 27 5.90 -2.20 13.59
N LEU A 28 6.18 -3.45 13.23
CA LEU A 28 5.35 -4.58 13.61
C LEU A 28 5.81 -5.13 14.95
N TYR A 29 4.88 -5.58 15.78
CA TYR A 29 5.20 -6.38 16.95
C TYR A 29 6.00 -7.62 16.55
N ASP A 30 7.03 -7.96 17.32
CA ASP A 30 7.82 -9.16 17.15
C ASP A 30 7.20 -10.33 17.94
N PRO A 31 6.55 -11.31 17.26
CA PRO A 31 5.86 -12.39 17.94
C PRO A 31 6.79 -13.42 18.57
N ARG A 32 8.12 -13.28 18.44
CA ARG A 32 9.08 -14.07 19.23
C ARG A 32 8.95 -13.81 20.73
N HIS A 33 8.43 -12.65 21.13
CA HIS A 33 8.13 -12.34 22.53
C HIS A 33 6.88 -13.08 23.05
N SER A 34 6.05 -13.66 22.16
CA SER A 34 4.91 -14.50 22.51
C SER A 34 5.23 -15.98 22.22
N GLU A 35 6.13 -16.57 23.03
CA GLU A 35 6.67 -17.92 22.84
C GLU A 35 5.60 -19.03 22.76
N GLU A 36 4.43 -18.80 23.35
CA GLU A 36 3.28 -19.70 23.34
C GLU A 36 2.73 -19.96 21.92
N TYR A 37 2.96 -19.04 20.98
CA TYR A 37 2.56 -19.18 19.59
C TYR A 37 3.65 -19.83 18.73
N GLY A 38 4.86 -20.00 19.26
CA GLY A 38 5.92 -20.76 18.60
C GLY A 38 6.44 -20.15 17.30
N TYR A 39 6.27 -18.85 17.08
CA TYR A 39 6.88 -18.17 15.93
C TYR A 39 8.41 -18.26 15.98
N GLY A 40 9.04 -18.60 14.86
CA GLY A 40 10.47 -18.90 14.77
C GLY A 40 10.87 -20.30 15.26
N ARG A 41 9.97 -21.02 15.96
CA ARG A 41 10.17 -22.42 16.36
C ARG A 41 9.41 -23.39 15.44
N PHE A 42 8.15 -23.10 15.14
CA PHE A 42 7.29 -23.89 14.27
C PHE A 42 7.32 -23.29 12.86
N PRO A 43 7.83 -24.00 11.83
CA PRO A 43 8.01 -23.44 10.49
C PRO A 43 6.71 -22.95 9.85
N ASN A 44 5.58 -23.59 10.18
CA ASN A 44 4.27 -23.26 9.60
C ASN A 44 3.51 -22.15 10.38
N VAL A 45 4.14 -21.53 11.38
CA VAL A 45 3.65 -20.32 12.04
C VAL A 45 4.33 -19.11 11.40
N ILE A 46 3.55 -18.27 10.74
CA ILE A 46 4.02 -17.05 10.07
C ILE A 46 3.26 -15.83 10.58
N THR A 47 3.79 -14.65 10.34
CA THR A 47 3.10 -13.37 10.57
C THR A 47 2.16 -13.03 9.42
N SER A 48 1.17 -12.18 9.68
CA SER A 48 0.30 -11.59 8.65
C SER A 48 1.10 -10.89 7.55
N MET A 49 2.18 -10.18 7.92
CA MET A 49 3.02 -9.49 6.93
C MET A 49 3.86 -10.44 6.07
N GLU A 50 4.29 -11.59 6.59
CA GLU A 50 4.88 -12.64 5.76
C GLU A 50 3.84 -13.25 4.83
N TYR A 51 2.63 -13.51 5.32
CA TYR A 51 1.52 -13.99 4.49
C TYR A 51 1.19 -12.99 3.36
N GLU A 52 1.19 -11.69 3.63
CA GLU A 52 1.06 -10.64 2.60
C GLU A 52 2.15 -10.73 1.54
N ARG A 53 3.40 -11.05 1.92
CA ARG A 53 4.47 -11.29 0.95
C ARG A 53 4.24 -12.55 0.14
N LEU A 54 3.79 -13.65 0.75
CA LEU A 54 3.50 -14.91 0.05
C LEU A 54 2.35 -14.76 -0.96
N VAL A 55 1.29 -14.03 -0.58
CA VAL A 55 0.13 -13.79 -1.45
C VAL A 55 0.36 -12.64 -2.44
N SER A 56 1.48 -11.92 -2.36
CA SER A 56 1.79 -10.86 -3.32
C SER A 56 2.33 -11.46 -4.63
N ARG A 57 1.82 -11.00 -5.78
CA ARG A 57 2.36 -11.40 -7.11
C ARG A 57 3.79 -10.92 -7.35
N SER A 58 4.18 -9.80 -6.74
CA SER A 58 5.56 -9.31 -6.69
C SER A 58 6.25 -9.77 -5.40
N GLY A 59 5.68 -10.79 -4.75
CA GLY A 59 6.22 -11.51 -3.62
C GLY A 59 7.34 -12.46 -4.01
N PRO A 60 8.10 -12.99 -3.03
CA PRO A 60 9.12 -14.00 -3.25
C PRO A 60 8.56 -15.29 -3.86
N THR A 61 7.26 -15.57 -3.69
CA THR A 61 6.58 -16.76 -4.21
C THR A 61 5.60 -16.45 -5.34
N GLU A 62 5.67 -15.24 -5.92
CA GLU A 62 4.82 -14.80 -7.04
C GLU A 62 3.30 -14.96 -6.80
N GLY A 63 2.88 -14.96 -5.54
CA GLY A 63 1.47 -15.07 -5.14
C GLY A 63 1.00 -16.50 -4.90
N VAL A 64 1.92 -17.48 -4.95
CA VAL A 64 1.68 -18.88 -4.58
C VAL A 64 1.92 -19.03 -3.08
N VAL A 65 0.89 -19.46 -2.36
CA VAL A 65 0.96 -19.66 -0.90
C VAL A 65 1.27 -21.12 -0.61
N THR A 66 2.41 -21.36 0.03
CA THR A 66 2.89 -22.68 0.44
C THR A 66 3.34 -22.66 1.89
N ARG A 67 3.24 -23.81 2.55
CA ARG A 67 3.80 -24.07 3.88
C ARG A 67 5.32 -23.93 3.85
N PRO A 68 5.94 -23.19 4.78
CA PRO A 68 7.41 -23.07 4.83
C PRO A 68 8.14 -24.38 5.12
N SER A 69 7.49 -25.34 5.82
CA SER A 69 8.10 -26.63 6.17
C SER A 69 8.39 -27.53 4.95
N ASP A 70 7.49 -27.58 3.98
CA ASP A 70 7.50 -28.58 2.90
C ASP A 70 7.14 -28.02 1.51
N ASN A 71 6.87 -26.73 1.39
CA ASN A 71 6.44 -26.05 0.17
C ASN A 71 5.13 -26.59 -0.43
N VAL A 72 4.26 -27.20 0.36
CA VAL A 72 2.93 -27.67 -0.08
C VAL A 72 1.87 -26.61 0.20
N ALA A 73 0.87 -26.49 -0.68
CA ALA A 73 -0.26 -25.58 -0.46
C ALA A 73 -1.09 -26.03 0.77
N PRO A 74 -1.32 -25.14 1.76
CA PRO A 74 -2.07 -25.49 2.96
C PRO A 74 -3.57 -25.67 2.65
N LYS A 75 -4.17 -26.72 3.21
CA LYS A 75 -5.62 -26.99 3.09
C LYS A 75 -6.44 -26.38 4.22
N LYS A 76 -5.82 -26.06 5.36
CA LYS A 76 -6.48 -25.49 6.54
C LYS A 76 -5.60 -24.47 7.22
N ILE A 77 -6.05 -23.22 7.24
CA ILE A 77 -5.30 -22.07 7.77
C ILE A 77 -6.07 -21.40 8.91
N ALA A 78 -5.36 -21.08 9.99
CA ALA A 78 -5.90 -20.29 11.10
C ALA A 78 -5.25 -18.90 11.16
N TRP A 79 -6.04 -17.86 11.42
CA TRP A 79 -5.56 -16.53 11.78
C TRP A 79 -5.79 -16.28 13.27
N LEU A 80 -4.74 -15.92 14.00
CA LEU A 80 -4.83 -15.57 15.42
C LEU A 80 -4.83 -14.05 15.57
N GLN A 81 -5.91 -13.50 16.12
CA GLN A 81 -6.05 -12.06 16.32
C GLN A 81 -5.36 -11.56 17.59
N CYS A 82 -5.05 -10.26 17.59
CA CYS A 82 -4.54 -9.53 18.76
C CYS A 82 -3.17 -10.05 19.26
N ILE A 83 -2.27 -10.36 18.34
CA ILE A 83 -0.89 -10.75 18.70
C ILE A 83 -0.07 -9.47 18.89
N GLY A 84 0.43 -9.21 20.11
CA GLY A 84 1.08 -7.94 20.44
C GLY A 84 0.11 -6.76 20.53
N SER A 85 -1.12 -7.02 20.98
CA SER A 85 -2.17 -6.01 21.13
C SER A 85 -3.23 -6.51 22.08
N ARG A 86 -3.83 -5.60 22.87
CA ARG A 86 -4.80 -5.95 23.90
C ARG A 86 -4.24 -7.03 24.83
N ASP A 87 -2.98 -6.85 25.20
CA ASP A 87 -2.26 -7.64 26.19
C ASP A 87 -1.74 -6.71 27.31
N GLN A 88 -0.94 -7.25 28.23
CA GLN A 88 -0.47 -6.51 29.41
C GLN A 88 0.51 -5.39 29.05
N ASP A 89 1.35 -5.61 28.02
CA ASP A 89 2.39 -4.66 27.60
C ASP A 89 1.85 -3.67 26.55
N HIS A 90 0.89 -4.12 25.74
CA HIS A 90 0.21 -3.36 24.69
C HIS A 90 -1.30 -3.31 24.97
N PRO A 91 -1.76 -2.49 25.93
CA PRO A 91 -3.18 -2.44 26.32
C PRO A 91 -4.09 -1.75 25.27
N TYR A 92 -3.53 -1.32 24.15
CA TYR A 92 -4.24 -0.72 23.03
C TYR A 92 -4.57 -1.74 21.94
N CYS A 93 -5.48 -1.36 21.04
CA CYS A 93 -5.79 -2.13 19.84
C CYS A 93 -5.03 -1.56 18.65
N SER A 94 -4.45 -2.43 17.82
CA SER A 94 -3.77 -2.03 16.59
C SER A 94 -4.70 -1.61 15.44
N SER A 95 -6.01 -1.50 15.70
CA SER A 95 -7.05 -0.98 14.81
C SER A 95 -7.36 -1.83 13.55
N ILE A 96 -6.32 -2.32 12.86
CA ILE A 96 -6.44 -2.86 11.50
C ILE A 96 -6.44 -4.39 11.41
N CYS A 97 -6.04 -5.10 12.49
CA CYS A 97 -5.74 -6.53 12.42
C CYS A 97 -6.93 -7.43 12.10
N CYS A 98 -8.11 -7.06 12.56
CA CYS A 98 -9.34 -7.77 12.23
C CYS A 98 -9.59 -7.74 10.71
N MET A 99 -9.38 -6.57 10.09
CA MET A 99 -9.72 -6.36 8.68
C MET A 99 -8.69 -6.92 7.72
N TYR A 100 -7.38 -6.77 8.00
CA TYR A 100 -6.39 -7.39 7.13
C TYR A 100 -6.47 -8.91 7.20
N ALA A 101 -6.79 -9.51 8.36
CA ALA A 101 -6.90 -10.97 8.45
C ALA A 101 -8.13 -11.50 7.73
N THR A 102 -9.27 -10.79 7.81
CA THR A 102 -10.43 -11.09 6.97
C THR A 102 -10.07 -11.01 5.49
N LYS A 103 -9.33 -9.97 5.07
CA LYS A 103 -8.84 -9.83 3.69
C LYS A 103 -7.92 -10.98 3.29
N GLU A 104 -6.95 -11.33 4.12
CA GLU A 104 -6.02 -12.43 3.89
C GLU A 104 -6.74 -13.78 3.76
N ALA A 105 -7.74 -14.03 4.61
CA ALA A 105 -8.57 -15.24 4.56
C ALA A 105 -9.43 -15.29 3.29
N VAL A 106 -9.99 -14.16 2.84
CA VAL A 106 -10.70 -14.06 1.56
C VAL A 106 -9.74 -14.34 0.40
N LEU A 107 -8.54 -13.75 0.42
CA LEU A 107 -7.52 -14.00 -0.60
C LEU A 107 -7.06 -15.47 -0.62
N ALA A 108 -7.01 -16.13 0.54
CA ALA A 108 -6.74 -17.57 0.62
C ALA A 108 -7.83 -18.35 -0.12
N LYS A 109 -9.12 -18.08 0.17
CA LYS A 109 -10.27 -18.72 -0.47
C LYS A 109 -10.31 -18.51 -1.98
N GLU A 110 -9.87 -17.35 -2.46
CA GLU A 110 -9.84 -17.05 -3.90
C GLU A 110 -8.69 -17.74 -4.66
N ARG A 111 -7.61 -18.13 -3.96
CA ARG A 111 -6.37 -18.58 -4.60
C ARG A 111 -6.02 -20.03 -4.34
N ILE A 112 -6.47 -20.59 -3.22
CA ILE A 112 -6.17 -21.95 -2.81
C ILE A 112 -7.48 -22.75 -2.88
N PRO A 113 -7.66 -23.61 -3.91
CA PRO A 113 -8.88 -24.37 -4.07
C PRO A 113 -9.17 -25.26 -2.86
N GLY A 114 -10.36 -25.12 -2.28
CA GLY A 114 -10.82 -25.96 -1.17
C GLY A 114 -10.20 -25.65 0.19
N VAL A 115 -9.48 -24.54 0.36
CA VAL A 115 -8.92 -24.16 1.65
C VAL A 115 -10.00 -23.88 2.69
N GLU A 116 -9.82 -24.41 3.89
CA GLU A 116 -10.59 -24.07 5.08
C GLU A 116 -9.89 -22.93 5.83
N CYS A 117 -10.61 -21.84 6.09
CA CYS A 117 -10.08 -20.66 6.78
C CYS A 117 -10.83 -20.45 8.08
N ARG A 118 -10.12 -20.30 9.19
CA ARG A 118 -10.69 -19.94 10.49
C ARG A 118 -9.95 -18.74 11.09
N VAL A 119 -10.70 -17.77 11.60
CA VAL A 119 -10.17 -16.58 12.27
C VAL A 119 -10.58 -16.66 13.75
N PHE A 120 -9.58 -16.73 14.63
CA PHE A 120 -9.76 -16.71 16.08
C PHE A 120 -9.72 -15.27 16.59
N ILE A 121 -10.85 -14.78 17.09
CA ILE A 121 -11.05 -13.37 17.44
C ILE A 121 -11.63 -13.21 18.85
N MET A 122 -11.33 -12.09 19.52
CA MET A 122 -11.99 -11.72 20.78
C MET A 122 -13.28 -10.92 20.54
N ASP A 123 -13.14 -9.87 19.72
CA ASP A 123 -14.22 -8.96 19.32
C ASP A 123 -14.02 -8.55 17.87
N GLU A 124 -15.10 -8.44 17.11
CA GLU A 124 -15.08 -7.96 15.73
C GLU A 124 -14.96 -6.43 15.71
N ARG A 125 -13.87 -5.92 15.12
CA ARG A 125 -13.63 -4.47 14.98
C ARG A 125 -13.65 -4.05 13.52
N ALA A 126 -14.84 -4.08 12.93
CA ALA A 126 -15.12 -3.67 11.56
C ALA A 126 -15.80 -2.28 11.52
N PHE A 127 -15.11 -1.27 12.05
CA PHE A 127 -15.73 0.03 12.41
C PHE A 127 -15.77 1.08 11.30
N ASN A 128 -15.03 0.92 10.20
CA ASN A 128 -15.07 1.89 9.10
C ASN A 128 -16.17 1.59 8.07
N LYS A 129 -16.37 2.51 7.13
CA LYS A 129 -17.40 2.45 6.10
C LYS A 129 -17.30 1.13 5.31
N GLU A 130 -18.44 0.43 5.21
CA GLU A 130 -18.59 -0.89 4.57
C GLU A 130 -17.79 -2.06 5.21
N TYR A 131 -17.12 -1.87 6.35
CA TYR A 131 -16.31 -2.96 6.92
C TYR A 131 -17.17 -4.09 7.49
N ASN A 132 -18.31 -3.75 8.11
CA ASN A 132 -19.29 -4.76 8.53
C ASN A 132 -19.82 -5.55 7.34
N ALA A 133 -20.16 -4.87 6.23
CA ALA A 133 -20.62 -5.54 5.01
C ALA A 133 -19.55 -6.46 4.42
N TYR A 134 -18.27 -6.06 4.45
CA TYR A 134 -17.16 -6.90 4.03
C TYR A 134 -16.97 -8.14 4.93
N LEU A 135 -17.11 -7.98 6.25
CA LEU A 135 -17.05 -9.08 7.20
C LEU A 135 -18.21 -10.07 6.99
N ASP A 136 -19.42 -9.56 6.77
CA ASP A 136 -20.60 -10.38 6.45
C ASP A 136 -20.43 -11.12 5.12
N GLN A 137 -19.86 -10.46 4.12
CA GLN A 137 -19.50 -11.10 2.85
C GLN A 137 -18.47 -12.21 3.05
N ALA A 138 -17.44 -11.99 3.87
CA ALA A 138 -16.43 -13.00 4.20
C ALA A 138 -17.06 -14.26 4.83
N ARG A 139 -18.07 -14.08 5.68
CA ARG A 139 -18.83 -15.18 6.29
C ARG A 139 -19.73 -15.91 5.29
N GLN A 140 -20.57 -15.17 4.58
CA GLN A 140 -21.66 -15.74 3.79
C GLN A 140 -21.18 -16.27 2.44
N LYS A 141 -20.29 -15.55 1.76
CA LYS A 141 -19.84 -15.89 0.41
C LYS A 141 -18.60 -16.78 0.41
N TYR A 142 -17.66 -16.50 1.31
CA TYR A 142 -16.37 -17.19 1.35
C TYR A 142 -16.31 -18.27 2.44
N GLU A 143 -17.37 -18.40 3.24
CA GLU A 143 -17.49 -19.42 4.30
C GLU A 143 -16.27 -19.44 5.22
N ILE A 144 -15.79 -18.25 5.59
CA ILE A 144 -14.72 -18.07 6.58
C ILE A 144 -15.35 -18.19 7.96
N ASP A 145 -14.79 -19.07 8.78
CA ASP A 145 -15.25 -19.29 10.14
C ASP A 145 -14.62 -18.26 11.08
N PHE A 146 -15.45 -17.51 11.80
CA PHE A 146 -15.02 -16.60 12.85
C PHE A 146 -15.35 -17.21 14.20
N THR A 147 -14.33 -17.71 14.89
CA THR A 147 -14.50 -18.34 16.19
C THR A 147 -14.09 -17.36 17.28
N ARG A 148 -15.02 -17.07 18.21
CA ARG A 148 -14.75 -16.18 19.34
C ARG A 148 -13.91 -16.90 20.41
N SER A 149 -12.59 -16.82 20.27
CA SER A 149 -11.64 -17.42 21.21
C SER A 149 -10.27 -16.78 21.06
N ARG A 150 -9.58 -16.52 22.19
CA ARG A 150 -8.15 -16.19 22.18
C ARG A 150 -7.37 -17.47 22.43
N ILE A 151 -6.55 -17.87 21.46
CA ILE A 151 -5.71 -19.06 21.59
C ILE A 151 -4.68 -18.84 22.69
N SER A 152 -4.55 -19.82 23.59
CA SER A 152 -3.61 -19.78 24.70
C SER A 152 -2.21 -20.23 24.31
N SER A 153 -2.09 -21.23 23.43
CA SER A 153 -0.82 -21.73 22.91
C SER A 153 -1.04 -22.62 21.70
N LEU A 154 0.01 -22.81 20.90
CA LEU A 154 0.07 -23.77 19.82
C LEU A 154 1.00 -24.92 20.17
N LYS A 155 0.69 -26.11 19.67
CA LYS A 155 1.59 -27.26 19.64
C LYS A 155 1.85 -27.66 18.19
N GLU A 156 3.00 -28.26 17.93
CA GLU A 156 3.33 -28.81 16.62
C GLU A 156 3.39 -30.34 16.70
N ASP A 157 2.85 -31.00 15.68
CA ASP A 157 3.11 -32.41 15.43
C ASP A 157 4.50 -32.58 14.76
N PRO A 158 5.47 -33.25 15.41
CA PRO A 158 6.83 -33.36 14.90
C PRO A 158 6.97 -34.20 13.63
N GLN A 159 5.95 -34.97 13.24
CA GLN A 159 5.98 -35.77 12.00
C GLN A 159 5.45 -34.99 10.81
N THR A 160 4.39 -34.21 11.01
CA THR A 160 3.65 -33.54 9.92
C THR A 160 3.90 -32.04 9.85
N HIS A 161 4.52 -31.45 10.88
CA HIS A 161 4.62 -30.00 11.09
C HIS A 161 3.26 -29.28 11.16
N ASN A 162 2.18 -30.03 11.39
CA ASN A 162 0.85 -29.44 11.58
C ASN A 162 0.73 -28.84 12.97
N LEU A 163 -0.12 -27.82 13.08
CA LEU A 163 -0.28 -26.99 14.26
C LEU A 163 -1.59 -27.32 14.94
N ILE A 164 -1.54 -27.62 16.23
CA ILE A 164 -2.70 -27.98 17.05
C ILE A 164 -3.04 -26.77 17.90
N ALA A 165 -4.23 -26.21 17.69
CA ALA A 165 -4.78 -25.14 18.50
C ALA A 165 -5.90 -25.67 19.39
N ARG A 166 -5.80 -25.41 20.70
CA ARG A 166 -6.86 -25.69 21.67
C ARG A 166 -7.62 -24.40 21.95
N TYR A 167 -8.94 -24.43 21.82
CA TYR A 167 -9.81 -23.28 22.02
C TYR A 167 -11.12 -23.66 22.69
N MET A 168 -11.85 -22.66 23.15
CA MET A 168 -13.21 -22.84 23.67
C MET A 168 -14.21 -22.48 22.58
N THR A 169 -15.18 -23.36 22.32
CA THR A 169 -16.30 -23.07 21.43
C THR A 169 -17.21 -21.99 22.03
N PRO A 170 -18.09 -21.37 21.23
CA PRO A 170 -19.09 -20.43 21.75
C PRO A 170 -19.97 -21.02 22.87
N GLU A 171 -20.18 -22.34 22.90
CA GLU A 171 -20.93 -23.06 23.94
C GLU A 171 -20.09 -23.36 25.19
N GLY A 172 -18.83 -22.92 25.22
CA GLY A 172 -17.92 -23.14 26.34
C GLY A 172 -17.35 -24.56 26.41
N LYS A 173 -17.29 -25.30 25.29
CA LYS A 173 -16.65 -26.62 25.24
C LYS A 173 -15.20 -26.50 24.78
N PRO A 174 -14.24 -27.18 25.41
CA PRO A 174 -12.88 -27.23 24.89
C PRO A 174 -12.84 -28.10 23.64
N GLU A 175 -12.24 -27.58 22.57
CA GLU A 175 -11.95 -28.30 21.33
C GLU A 175 -10.48 -28.17 20.97
N GLU A 176 -9.97 -29.19 20.28
CA GLU A 176 -8.66 -29.16 19.63
C GLU A 176 -8.86 -29.33 18.13
N GLN A 177 -8.15 -28.50 17.36
CA GLN A 177 -8.19 -28.57 15.91
C GLN A 177 -6.78 -28.46 15.33
N VAL A 178 -6.57 -29.24 14.27
CA VAL A 178 -5.32 -29.28 13.51
C VAL A 178 -5.40 -28.31 12.34
N PHE A 179 -4.37 -27.49 12.18
CA PHE A 179 -4.16 -26.56 11.08
C PHE A 179 -2.85 -26.88 10.38
N GLU A 180 -2.78 -26.64 9.08
CA GLU A 180 -1.56 -26.85 8.30
C GLU A 180 -0.69 -25.59 8.25
N MET A 181 -1.29 -24.42 8.53
CA MET A 181 -0.60 -23.14 8.63
C MET A 181 -1.34 -22.24 9.64
N VAL A 182 -0.59 -21.48 10.43
CA VAL A 182 -1.15 -20.45 11.31
C VAL A 182 -0.52 -19.10 11.00
N VAL A 183 -1.37 -18.09 10.85
CA VAL A 183 -1.00 -16.70 10.60
C VAL A 183 -1.25 -15.87 11.86
N LEU A 184 -0.19 -15.31 12.42
CA LEU A 184 -0.25 -14.41 13.55
C LEU A 184 -0.57 -13.00 13.07
N SER A 185 -1.75 -12.49 13.43
CA SER A 185 -2.16 -11.12 13.13
C SER A 185 -1.48 -10.16 14.10
N VAL A 186 -0.22 -9.82 13.78
CA VAL A 186 0.65 -8.96 14.59
C VAL A 186 0.18 -7.50 14.64
N GLY A 187 0.34 -6.91 15.82
CA GLY A 187 0.02 -5.51 16.10
C GLY A 187 1.05 -4.52 15.54
N MET A 188 0.67 -3.25 15.65
CA MET A 188 1.50 -2.09 15.35
C MET A 188 2.15 -1.56 16.63
N GLU A 189 3.44 -1.23 16.52
CA GLU A 189 4.24 -0.58 17.55
C GLU A 189 4.80 0.74 17.03
N PRO A 190 5.16 1.68 17.90
CA PRO A 190 5.92 2.85 17.48
C PRO A 190 7.21 2.44 16.75
N PRO A 191 7.65 3.19 15.74
CA PRO A 191 8.88 2.86 15.03
C PRO A 191 10.07 2.85 16.00
N SER A 192 11.03 1.93 15.83
CA SER A 192 12.20 1.79 16.72
C SER A 192 12.98 3.08 16.97
N GLN A 193 12.95 4.02 16.02
CA GLN A 193 13.62 5.32 16.13
C GLN A 193 12.77 6.41 16.79
N ALA A 194 11.53 6.12 17.22
CA ALA A 194 10.59 7.09 17.77
C ALA A 194 11.19 7.92 18.92
N ALA A 195 11.80 7.26 19.92
CA ALA A 195 12.40 7.93 21.07
C ALA A 195 13.58 8.84 20.67
N ALA A 196 14.45 8.37 19.77
CA ALA A 196 15.58 9.15 19.28
C ALA A 196 15.11 10.36 18.45
N LEU A 197 14.12 10.16 17.58
CA LEU A 197 13.49 11.21 16.79
C LEU A 197 12.81 12.25 17.69
N ALA A 198 12.06 11.79 18.69
CA ALA A 198 11.37 12.66 19.64
C ALA A 198 12.34 13.56 20.40
N LYS A 199 13.45 12.99 20.88
CA LYS A 199 14.53 13.73 21.55
C LYS A 199 15.17 14.76 20.62
N ARG A 200 15.48 14.40 19.37
CA ARG A 200 16.10 15.32 18.38
C ARG A 200 15.15 16.45 17.99
N MET A 201 13.87 16.14 17.81
CA MET A 201 12.85 17.10 17.38
C MET A 201 12.24 17.88 18.55
N GLY A 202 12.51 17.50 19.81
CA GLY A 202 11.91 18.15 20.98
C GLY A 202 10.39 17.95 21.07
N ILE A 203 9.90 16.79 20.62
CA ILE A 203 8.48 16.43 20.68
C ILE A 203 8.21 15.40 21.79
N ARG A 204 6.98 15.35 22.26
CA ARG A 204 6.53 14.39 23.29
C ARG A 204 5.98 13.12 22.66
N LEU A 205 6.17 12.01 23.36
CA LEU A 205 5.54 10.73 23.08
C LEU A 205 4.51 10.43 24.17
N ASN A 206 3.45 9.73 23.81
CA ASN A 206 2.48 9.23 24.79
C ASN A 206 3.05 8.04 25.58
N ALA A 207 2.28 7.53 26.54
CA ALA A 207 2.70 6.42 27.41
C ALA A 207 3.05 5.12 26.65
N TYR A 208 2.62 5.00 25.39
CA TYR A 208 2.86 3.84 24.53
C TYR A 208 3.96 4.08 23.49
N GLY A 209 4.60 5.26 23.50
CA GLY A 209 5.70 5.60 22.58
C GLY A 209 5.28 6.17 21.22
N PHE A 210 3.99 6.36 20.94
CA PHE A 210 3.52 7.08 19.75
C PHE A 210 3.61 8.59 19.96
N CYS A 211 3.60 9.38 18.88
CA CYS A 211 3.63 10.84 18.99
C CYS A 211 2.43 11.37 19.79
N GLU A 212 2.69 12.18 20.82
CA GLU A 212 1.63 12.80 21.62
C GLU A 212 1.01 13.98 20.86
N THR A 213 -0.32 13.99 20.77
CA THR A 213 -1.12 15.07 20.15
C THR A 213 -2.33 15.41 21.02
N ASP A 214 -2.94 16.57 20.81
CA ASP A 214 -4.19 16.96 21.48
C ASP A 214 -5.43 16.50 20.70
N LYS A 215 -6.57 16.31 21.38
CA LYS A 215 -7.83 15.90 20.74
C LYS A 215 -8.39 16.95 19.80
N PHE A 216 -8.18 18.24 20.08
CA PHE A 216 -8.61 19.36 19.23
C PHE A 216 -7.56 19.76 18.20
N SER A 217 -6.35 19.21 18.30
CA SER A 217 -5.25 19.43 17.35
C SER A 217 -4.51 18.11 17.07
N PRO A 218 -5.19 17.13 16.44
CA PRO A 218 -4.68 15.75 16.35
C PRO A 218 -3.46 15.58 15.43
N LEU A 219 -3.11 16.63 14.68
CA LEU A 219 -2.00 16.62 13.71
C LEU A 219 -0.84 17.53 14.16
N GLU A 220 -1.02 18.27 15.26
CA GLU A 220 -0.01 19.14 15.83
C GLU A 220 0.71 18.44 16.97
N THR A 221 2.05 18.54 16.97
CA THR A 221 2.85 18.14 18.13
C THR A 221 2.88 19.26 19.16
N ASN A 222 3.53 19.03 20.30
CA ASN A 222 3.79 20.10 21.28
C ASN A 222 4.76 21.18 20.78
N ARG A 223 5.39 21.01 19.62
CA ARG A 223 6.34 21.97 19.05
C ARG A 223 5.73 22.63 17.81
N SER A 224 5.57 23.95 17.88
CA SER A 224 5.07 24.74 16.75
C SER A 224 5.95 24.56 15.51
N GLY A 225 5.31 24.40 14.35
CA GLY A 225 5.99 24.09 13.08
C GLY A 225 6.32 22.61 12.89
N VAL A 226 6.08 21.75 13.89
CA VAL A 226 6.25 20.29 13.77
C VAL A 226 4.90 19.61 13.89
N TYR A 227 4.54 18.86 12.85
CA TYR A 227 3.28 18.15 12.68
C TYR A 227 3.53 16.64 12.59
N VAL A 228 2.49 15.85 12.77
CA VAL A 228 2.54 14.39 12.65
C VAL A 228 1.34 13.89 11.85
N CYS A 229 1.52 12.81 11.09
CA CYS A 229 0.43 12.13 10.41
C CYS A 229 0.65 10.61 10.35
N GLY A 230 -0.43 9.86 10.13
CA GLY A 230 -0.36 8.42 9.91
C GLY A 230 -0.05 7.61 11.17
N ALA A 231 0.52 6.42 10.97
CA ALA A 231 0.67 5.41 12.01
C ALA A 231 1.62 5.78 13.16
N PHE A 232 2.42 6.84 13.01
CA PHE A 232 3.27 7.32 14.11
C PHE A 232 2.48 8.04 15.21
N GLN A 233 1.32 8.61 14.88
CA GLN A 233 0.43 9.22 15.86
C GLN A 233 -0.37 8.15 16.63
N SER A 234 -0.84 7.11 15.94
CA SER A 234 -1.59 5.99 16.51
C SER A 234 -1.76 4.86 15.48
N PRO A 235 -2.00 3.61 15.90
CA PRO A 235 -2.38 2.54 14.99
C PRO A 235 -3.66 2.89 14.22
N LYS A 236 -3.59 2.87 12.90
CA LYS A 236 -4.70 3.24 12.01
C LYS A 236 -4.51 2.65 10.62
N GLU A 237 -5.56 2.72 9.82
CA GLU A 237 -5.53 2.25 8.46
C GLU A 237 -5.08 3.30 7.45
N ILE A 238 -5.06 2.86 6.18
CA ILE A 238 -4.61 3.63 5.03
C ILE A 238 -5.50 4.85 4.80
N ALA A 239 -6.83 4.67 4.82
CA ALA A 239 -7.75 5.77 4.56
C ALA A 239 -7.64 6.88 5.62
N GLU A 240 -7.56 6.50 6.89
CA GLU A 240 -7.29 7.44 7.99
C GLU A 240 -5.93 8.13 7.83
N THR A 241 -4.89 7.38 7.46
CA THR A 241 -3.55 7.93 7.20
C THR A 241 -3.54 8.96 6.07
N LEU A 242 -4.31 8.74 5.00
CA LEU A 242 -4.46 9.69 3.89
C LEU A 242 -5.19 10.97 4.33
N ILE A 243 -6.20 10.84 5.19
CA ILE A 243 -6.92 11.97 5.77
C ILE A 243 -5.96 12.79 6.64
N ASP A 244 -5.20 12.15 7.52
CA ASP A 244 -4.21 12.81 8.37
C ASP A 244 -3.14 13.52 7.56
N ALA A 245 -2.59 12.88 6.53
CA ALA A 245 -1.56 13.47 5.68
C ALA A 245 -2.08 14.73 4.97
N SER A 246 -3.32 14.68 4.49
CA SER A 246 -3.98 15.83 3.87
C SER A 246 -4.25 16.94 4.88
N GLY A 247 -4.69 16.60 6.09
CA GLY A 247 -4.90 17.54 7.19
C GLY A 247 -3.61 18.20 7.65
N ALA A 248 -2.52 17.44 7.79
CA ALA A 248 -1.23 17.97 8.21
C ALA A 248 -0.66 18.93 7.16
N ALA A 249 -0.82 18.61 5.88
CA ALA A 249 -0.49 19.53 4.80
C ALA A 249 -1.33 20.82 4.85
N ALA A 250 -2.62 20.73 5.18
CA ALA A 250 -3.50 21.88 5.34
C ALA A 250 -3.07 22.77 6.54
N GLU A 251 -2.70 22.17 7.67
CA GLU A 251 -2.18 22.90 8.82
C GLU A 251 -0.86 23.62 8.51
N VAL A 252 0.04 22.97 7.77
CA VAL A 252 1.24 23.63 7.27
C VAL A 252 0.90 24.78 6.34
N MET A 253 -0.05 24.62 5.41
CA MET A 253 -0.49 25.70 4.53
C MET A 253 -1.11 26.86 5.32
N ARG A 254 -1.83 26.58 6.41
CA ARG A 254 -2.36 27.59 7.32
C ARG A 254 -1.24 28.36 8.02
N LEU A 255 -0.24 27.66 8.55
CA LEU A 255 0.97 28.27 9.14
C LEU A 255 1.70 29.18 8.14
N LEU A 256 1.82 28.73 6.89
CA LEU A 256 2.51 29.43 5.81
C LEU A 256 1.61 30.39 5.00
N SER A 257 0.39 30.66 5.48
CA SER A 257 -0.62 31.41 4.73
C SER A 257 -0.15 32.78 4.24
N THR A 258 0.67 33.46 5.04
CA THR A 258 1.25 34.77 4.70
C THR A 258 2.40 34.70 3.69
N LYS A 259 2.99 33.52 3.47
CA LYS A 259 4.10 33.25 2.54
C LYS A 259 3.66 32.57 1.24
N LEU A 260 2.41 32.10 1.13
CA LEU A 260 1.87 31.48 -0.08
C LEU A 260 2.07 32.37 -1.32
N GLY A 261 2.60 31.80 -2.39
CA GLY A 261 2.82 32.50 -3.66
C GLY A 261 4.02 33.46 -3.72
N ARG A 262 4.79 33.60 -2.64
CA ARG A 262 5.98 34.49 -2.61
C ARG A 262 7.24 33.84 -3.15
N ALA A 263 7.38 32.53 -3.00
CA ALA A 263 8.49 31.78 -3.56
C ALA A 263 8.17 31.32 -5.00
N PRO A 264 9.14 31.37 -5.93
CA PRO A 264 8.99 30.72 -7.22
C PRO A 264 8.79 29.22 -6.99
N HIS A 265 7.61 28.72 -7.33
CA HIS A 265 7.32 27.30 -7.33
C HIS A 265 7.48 26.79 -8.76
N SER A 266 8.30 25.78 -8.96
CA SER A 266 8.32 25.06 -10.23
C SER A 266 7.61 23.72 -10.02
N ARG A 267 6.86 23.27 -11.05
CA ARG A 267 6.36 21.89 -11.10
C ARG A 267 7.47 20.89 -11.49
N GLN A 268 8.74 21.33 -11.55
CA GLN A 268 9.84 20.44 -11.88
C GLN A 268 10.06 19.53 -10.68
N TYR A 269 9.66 18.27 -10.81
CA TYR A 269 9.88 17.23 -9.83
C TYR A 269 11.40 17.04 -9.61
N PRO A 270 11.98 17.50 -8.49
CA PRO A 270 13.43 17.53 -8.32
C PRO A 270 14.04 16.12 -8.22
N PHE A 271 13.23 15.08 -8.00
CA PHE A 271 13.66 13.68 -7.91
C PHE A 271 13.56 12.90 -9.23
N LEU A 272 13.01 13.48 -10.30
CA LEU A 272 12.85 12.79 -11.59
C LEU A 272 13.96 13.09 -12.60
N ALA A 273 14.82 14.08 -12.34
CA ALA A 273 15.92 14.44 -13.23
C ALA A 273 17.21 14.65 -12.41
N ARG A 274 18.24 13.83 -12.67
CA ARG A 274 19.61 14.20 -12.27
C ARG A 274 20.02 15.38 -13.15
N ASN A 275 20.46 16.47 -12.52
CA ASN A 275 20.99 17.69 -13.16
C ASN A 275 19.97 18.59 -13.87
N GLY A 276 18.68 18.52 -13.53
CA GLY A 276 17.69 19.50 -14.02
C GLY A 276 17.36 19.43 -15.51
N GLU A 277 17.96 18.52 -16.27
CA GLU A 277 17.69 18.33 -17.69
C GLU A 277 16.57 17.30 -17.88
N PHE A 278 15.33 17.79 -17.96
CA PHE A 278 14.29 17.05 -18.64
C PHE A 278 14.64 16.98 -20.14
N PRO A 279 14.29 15.89 -20.84
CA PRO A 279 14.29 15.91 -22.30
C PRO A 279 13.46 17.11 -22.79
N PRO A 280 13.85 17.73 -23.92
CA PRO A 280 13.21 18.94 -24.41
C PRO A 280 11.69 18.74 -24.47
N GLU A 281 10.93 19.70 -23.98
CA GLU A 281 9.47 19.65 -24.07
C GLU A 281 9.03 20.23 -25.41
N ARG A 282 8.05 19.59 -26.07
CA ARG A 282 7.43 20.14 -27.28
C ARG A 282 6.26 21.03 -26.88
N ASN A 283 6.32 22.31 -27.26
CA ASN A 283 5.19 23.23 -27.10
C ASN A 283 4.08 22.84 -28.10
N THR A 284 2.90 22.50 -27.58
CA THR A 284 1.73 22.04 -28.35
C THR A 284 0.50 22.91 -28.07
N THR A 285 0.69 24.13 -27.54
CA THR A 285 -0.41 25.03 -27.14
C THR A 285 -1.21 25.55 -28.33
N GLN A 286 -0.55 25.74 -29.47
CA GLN A 286 -1.17 26.26 -30.70
C GLN A 286 -1.54 25.16 -31.71
N GLU A 287 -1.38 23.88 -31.33
CA GLU A 287 -1.68 22.76 -32.21
C GLU A 287 -3.11 22.27 -32.00
N ALA A 288 -3.78 21.85 -33.08
CA ALA A 288 -5.08 21.19 -32.97
C ALA A 288 -4.96 19.91 -32.11
N PRO A 289 -5.95 19.60 -31.26
CA PRO A 289 -5.91 18.41 -30.42
C PRO A 289 -5.82 17.13 -31.26
N ARG A 290 -4.74 16.37 -31.06
CA ARG A 290 -4.48 15.05 -31.62
C ARG A 290 -4.33 14.07 -30.47
N ILE A 291 -5.46 13.50 -30.07
CA ILE A 291 -5.62 12.68 -28.88
C ILE A 291 -5.29 11.22 -29.19
N GLY A 292 -4.44 10.61 -28.37
CA GLY A 292 -4.24 9.17 -28.30
C GLY A 292 -4.97 8.60 -27.08
N ALA A 293 -5.98 7.76 -27.30
CA ALA A 293 -6.72 7.10 -26.24
C ALA A 293 -6.22 5.67 -26.03
N PHE A 294 -5.69 5.39 -24.86
CA PHE A 294 -5.17 4.07 -24.50
C PHE A 294 -6.05 3.43 -23.43
N VAL A 295 -6.59 2.25 -23.70
CA VAL A 295 -7.46 1.51 -22.80
C VAL A 295 -6.72 0.30 -22.25
N CYS A 296 -6.54 0.22 -20.93
CA CYS A 296 -5.90 -0.90 -20.27
C CYS A 296 -6.92 -2.00 -19.99
N SER A 297 -6.62 -3.26 -20.32
CA SER A 297 -7.42 -4.41 -19.86
C SER A 297 -6.93 -4.99 -18.53
N CYS A 298 -5.72 -4.63 -18.07
CA CYS A 298 -5.07 -5.12 -16.85
C CYS A 298 -5.05 -6.67 -16.77
N GLY A 299 -4.70 -7.35 -17.87
CA GLY A 299 -4.66 -8.81 -17.93
C GLY A 299 -6.00 -9.48 -17.64
N ASP A 300 -7.06 -8.89 -18.18
CA ASP A 300 -8.48 -9.25 -18.04
C ASP A 300 -9.20 -8.81 -16.78
N ALA A 301 -8.52 -8.18 -15.82
CA ALA A 301 -9.17 -7.70 -14.61
C ALA A 301 -10.24 -6.63 -14.90
N ILE A 302 -10.01 -5.75 -15.88
CA ILE A 302 -10.95 -4.68 -16.26
C ILE A 302 -11.96 -5.18 -17.29
N SER A 303 -11.50 -5.96 -18.28
CA SER A 303 -12.35 -6.44 -19.38
C SER A 303 -13.48 -7.37 -18.93
N ARG A 304 -13.33 -8.04 -17.77
CA ARG A 304 -14.39 -8.84 -17.14
C ARG A 304 -15.59 -8.02 -16.66
N THR A 305 -15.39 -6.76 -16.30
CA THR A 305 -16.45 -5.89 -15.76
C THR A 305 -16.89 -4.84 -16.77
N VAL A 306 -15.95 -4.34 -17.59
CA VAL A 306 -16.19 -3.27 -18.55
C VAL A 306 -15.76 -3.75 -19.93
N ASN A 307 -16.62 -3.62 -20.93
CA ASN A 307 -16.29 -3.98 -22.31
C ASN A 307 -15.26 -2.99 -22.89
N THR A 308 -13.98 -3.38 -22.87
CA THR A 308 -12.87 -2.54 -23.34
C THR A 308 -12.87 -2.36 -24.85
N ASP A 309 -13.32 -3.34 -25.62
CA ASP A 309 -13.42 -3.26 -27.08
C ASP A 309 -14.46 -2.21 -27.51
N ALA A 310 -15.59 -2.18 -26.82
CA ALA A 310 -16.62 -1.17 -27.02
C ALA A 310 -16.11 0.24 -26.66
N LEU A 311 -15.33 0.38 -25.59
CA LEU A 311 -14.70 1.65 -25.20
C LEU A 311 -13.71 2.15 -26.26
N VAL A 312 -12.84 1.28 -26.79
CA VAL A 312 -11.91 1.65 -27.87
C VAL A 312 -12.68 2.08 -29.11
N THR A 313 -13.73 1.34 -29.48
CA THR A 313 -14.58 1.66 -30.64
C THR A 313 -15.32 2.98 -30.46
N PHE A 314 -15.77 3.29 -29.25
CA PHE A 314 -16.40 4.57 -28.93
C PHE A 314 -15.39 5.71 -29.00
N ALA A 315 -14.20 5.54 -28.40
CA ALA A 315 -13.15 6.55 -28.38
C ALA A 315 -12.71 6.95 -29.81
N ARG A 316 -12.70 6.01 -30.77
CA ARG A 316 -12.40 6.30 -32.18
C ARG A 316 -13.33 7.30 -32.84
N LYS A 317 -14.58 7.39 -32.37
CA LYS A 317 -15.61 8.26 -32.96
C LYS A 317 -15.56 9.70 -32.42
N LEU A 318 -14.77 9.94 -31.37
CA LEU A 318 -14.71 11.24 -30.72
C LEU A 318 -13.85 12.23 -31.53
N PRO A 319 -14.24 13.51 -31.58
CA PRO A 319 -13.49 14.52 -32.32
C PRO A 319 -12.09 14.70 -31.75
N GLY A 320 -11.09 14.79 -32.63
CA GLY A 320 -9.69 14.98 -32.25
C GLY A 320 -8.94 13.70 -31.84
N VAL A 321 -9.59 12.53 -31.77
CA VAL A 321 -8.91 11.25 -31.48
C VAL A 321 -8.29 10.68 -32.75
N VAL A 322 -6.95 10.58 -32.75
CA VAL A 322 -6.15 10.13 -33.91
C VAL A 322 -5.63 8.70 -33.71
N HIS A 323 -5.47 8.27 -32.46
CA HIS A 323 -5.00 6.93 -32.12
C HIS A 323 -5.85 6.33 -31.01
N THR A 324 -6.18 5.05 -31.15
CA THR A 324 -6.83 4.28 -30.07
C THR A 324 -6.22 2.90 -30.01
N GLU A 325 -5.95 2.43 -28.81
CA GLU A 325 -5.28 1.16 -28.62
C GLU A 325 -5.71 0.51 -27.31
N GLN A 326 -5.94 -0.80 -27.37
CA GLN A 326 -6.10 -1.63 -26.19
C GLN A 326 -4.74 -2.25 -25.86
N VAL A 327 -4.34 -2.13 -24.60
CA VAL A 327 -3.06 -2.68 -24.10
C VAL A 327 -3.34 -3.50 -22.86
N SER A 328 -2.72 -4.68 -22.77
CA SER A 328 -2.93 -5.58 -21.63
C SER A 328 -2.45 -4.99 -20.30
N TYR A 329 -1.28 -4.35 -20.30
CA TYR A 329 -0.71 -3.71 -19.11
C TYR A 329 0.01 -2.40 -19.46
N LEU A 330 -0.70 -1.28 -19.33
CA LEU A 330 -0.14 0.07 -19.58
C LEU A 330 0.94 0.50 -18.58
N CYS A 331 0.94 -0.06 -17.36
CA CYS A 331 1.92 0.28 -16.33
C CYS A 331 3.32 -0.32 -16.58
N LEU A 332 3.41 -1.38 -17.38
CA LEU A 332 4.68 -2.06 -17.70
C LEU A 332 5.47 -1.30 -18.77
N THR A 333 6.77 -1.59 -18.88
CA THR A 333 7.68 -0.94 -19.84
C THR A 333 7.22 -1.10 -21.29
N GLU A 334 6.67 -2.27 -21.63
CA GLU A 334 6.08 -2.51 -22.96
C GLU A 334 4.89 -1.58 -23.21
N GLY A 335 3.91 -1.52 -22.29
CA GLY A 335 2.77 -0.62 -22.43
C GLY A 335 3.17 0.86 -22.52
N GLN A 336 4.22 1.27 -21.81
CA GLN A 336 4.80 2.61 -21.94
C GLN A 336 5.49 2.84 -23.30
N ALA A 337 6.12 1.81 -23.88
CA ALA A 337 6.73 1.89 -25.21
C ALA A 337 5.68 2.07 -26.31
N HIS A 338 4.52 1.40 -26.19
CA HIS A 338 3.39 1.59 -27.12
C HIS A 338 2.90 3.05 -27.12
N MET A 339 2.73 3.65 -25.94
CA MET A 339 2.39 5.07 -25.83
C MET A 339 3.45 5.98 -26.45
N ARG A 340 4.74 5.70 -26.21
CA ARG A 340 5.85 6.47 -26.80
C ARG A 340 5.83 6.40 -28.32
N HIS A 341 5.71 5.20 -28.87
CA HIS A 341 5.65 4.98 -30.31
C HIS A 341 4.47 5.74 -30.95
N ALA A 342 3.30 5.77 -30.30
CA ALA A 342 2.16 6.53 -30.79
C ALA A 342 2.39 8.06 -30.76
N VAL A 343 3.06 8.58 -29.74
CA VAL A 343 3.44 10.01 -29.65
C VAL A 343 4.43 10.39 -30.76
N GLU A 344 5.46 9.58 -30.97
CA GLU A 344 6.53 9.86 -31.94
C GLU A 344 6.06 9.64 -33.39
N ASN A 345 5.42 8.51 -33.69
CA ASN A 345 5.14 8.10 -35.07
C ASN A 345 3.76 8.52 -35.58
N ARG A 346 2.79 8.76 -34.69
CA ARG A 346 1.43 9.20 -35.08
C ARG A 346 1.16 10.68 -34.77
N GLY A 347 2.13 11.37 -34.20
CA GLY A 347 2.05 12.80 -33.87
C GLY A 347 0.94 13.10 -32.88
N VAL A 348 0.73 12.23 -31.89
CA VAL A 348 -0.21 12.45 -30.79
C VAL A 348 0.33 13.56 -29.90
N ASN A 349 -0.47 14.60 -29.68
CA ASN A 349 -0.13 15.72 -28.79
C ASN A 349 -0.98 15.77 -27.52
N ARG A 350 -1.94 14.85 -27.32
CA ARG A 350 -2.71 14.72 -26.08
C ARG A 350 -2.92 13.25 -25.78
N VAL A 351 -2.76 12.83 -24.53
CA VAL A 351 -2.87 11.40 -24.16
C VAL A 351 -3.96 11.23 -23.13
N VAL A 352 -4.92 10.35 -23.44
CA VAL A 352 -5.97 9.93 -22.51
C VAL A 352 -5.72 8.47 -22.18
N VAL A 353 -5.57 8.17 -20.89
CA VAL A 353 -5.35 6.80 -20.40
C VAL A 353 -6.57 6.37 -19.60
N ALA A 354 -7.30 5.40 -20.12
CA ALA A 354 -8.36 4.69 -19.40
C ALA A 354 -7.74 3.41 -18.82
N ALA A 355 -7.31 3.48 -17.57
CA ALA A 355 -6.67 2.36 -16.88
C ALA A 355 -7.23 2.19 -15.48
N CYS A 356 -6.85 1.09 -14.82
CA CYS A 356 -7.14 0.93 -13.40
C CYS A 356 -6.52 2.09 -12.62
N CYS A 357 -7.39 2.85 -11.96
CA CYS A 357 -7.03 3.56 -10.75
C CYS A 357 -6.93 2.49 -9.65
N ARG A 358 -5.77 1.84 -9.52
CA ARG A 358 -5.38 1.44 -8.17
C ARG A 358 -4.77 2.69 -7.55
N PRO A 359 -5.12 3.07 -6.31
CA PRO A 359 -4.45 4.16 -5.63
C PRO A 359 -2.95 3.94 -5.78
N VAL A 360 -2.29 4.84 -6.52
CA VAL A 360 -0.83 4.90 -6.55
C VAL A 360 -0.44 5.50 -5.22
N GLY A 361 -0.44 4.63 -4.23
CA GLY A 361 -0.31 4.95 -2.82
C GLY A 361 -0.32 3.67 -2.00
N GLU A 362 0.20 2.56 -2.54
CA GLU A 362 0.78 1.48 -1.76
C GLU A 362 1.46 0.46 -2.66
N THR A 363 2.79 0.47 -2.59
CA THR A 363 3.74 -0.47 -3.17
C THR A 363 3.76 -0.54 -4.71
N HIS A 364 4.98 -0.62 -5.28
CA HIS A 364 5.31 -0.81 -6.71
C HIS A 364 5.88 0.41 -7.46
N ALA A 365 6.50 1.35 -6.76
CA ALA A 365 7.66 2.06 -7.31
C ALA A 365 8.93 1.24 -7.01
N GLY A 366 9.04 0.07 -7.63
CA GLY A 366 10.13 -0.87 -7.43
C GLY A 366 10.13 -1.97 -8.48
N VAL A 367 9.81 -1.63 -9.75
CA VAL A 367 10.02 -2.56 -10.84
C VAL A 367 11.51 -2.60 -11.13
N GLN A 368 12.09 -3.71 -10.70
CA GLN A 368 13.36 -4.31 -11.05
C GLN A 368 13.90 -3.81 -12.39
N ARG A 369 15.10 -3.21 -12.32
CA ARG A 369 16.06 -3.30 -13.42
C ARG A 369 16.67 -4.69 -13.35
N THR A 370 16.21 -5.64 -14.15
CA THR A 370 17.02 -6.81 -14.49
C THR A 370 18.12 -6.37 -15.48
N PRO A 371 19.39 -6.73 -15.25
CA PRO A 371 20.44 -6.49 -16.22
C PRO A 371 20.42 -7.63 -17.23
N SER A 372 19.74 -7.46 -18.37
CA SER A 372 20.13 -8.23 -19.55
C SER A 372 21.39 -7.59 -20.12
N ALA A 373 22.50 -8.31 -19.99
CA ALA A 373 23.69 -8.08 -20.80
C ALA A 373 23.28 -8.14 -22.28
N ASP A 374 23.94 -7.31 -23.09
CA ASP A 374 23.83 -7.26 -24.55
C ASP A 374 22.58 -6.62 -25.17
N ALA A 375 22.50 -5.29 -25.09
CA ALA A 375 21.90 -4.48 -26.15
C ALA A 375 22.56 -3.07 -26.19
N PRO A 376 23.08 -2.61 -27.35
CA PRO A 376 23.77 -1.34 -27.44
C PRO A 376 22.82 -0.15 -27.23
N CYS A 377 23.29 0.77 -26.40
CA CYS A 377 22.78 2.10 -26.10
C CYS A 377 21.90 2.73 -27.21
N ALA A 378 20.57 2.61 -27.08
CA ALA A 378 19.63 3.51 -27.74
C ALA A 378 19.28 4.65 -26.77
N ARG A 379 19.67 5.88 -27.14
CA ARG A 379 19.43 7.12 -26.42
C ARG A 379 17.92 7.39 -26.32
N ASP A 380 17.33 7.02 -25.21
CA ASP A 380 15.88 7.07 -25.00
C ASP A 380 15.44 8.48 -24.54
N ARG A 381 15.00 9.33 -25.48
CA ARG A 381 14.43 10.65 -25.22
C ARG A 381 12.97 10.48 -24.78
N ARG A 382 12.65 10.71 -23.50
CA ARG A 382 11.28 10.56 -22.97
C ARG A 382 10.50 11.87 -22.97
N TRP A 383 9.68 12.12 -23.99
CA TRP A 383 8.85 13.33 -24.08
C TRP A 383 7.63 13.30 -23.14
N ARG A 384 7.31 14.44 -22.51
CA ARG A 384 6.03 14.71 -21.85
C ARG A 384 5.27 15.79 -22.62
N ILE A 385 3.95 15.71 -22.63
CA ILE A 385 3.06 16.71 -23.23
C ILE A 385 2.19 17.33 -22.13
N ARG A 386 2.04 18.66 -22.16
CA ARG A 386 1.26 19.46 -21.22
C ARG A 386 -0.14 19.75 -21.78
N ASP A 387 -1.16 19.62 -20.93
CA ASP A 387 -2.48 20.22 -21.12
C ASP A 387 -2.60 21.40 -20.14
N ASP A 388 -2.83 22.61 -20.66
CA ASP A 388 -2.84 23.86 -19.90
C ASP A 388 -4.24 24.52 -19.84
N HIS A 389 -5.30 23.73 -19.85
CA HIS A 389 -6.68 24.21 -19.83
C HIS A 389 -7.51 23.69 -18.65
N CYS A 390 -6.93 23.68 -17.45
CA CYS A 390 -7.73 23.56 -16.23
C CYS A 390 -7.34 24.63 -15.21
N ALA A 391 -7.49 25.90 -15.61
CA ALA A 391 -7.55 27.05 -14.70
C ALA A 391 -8.05 28.28 -15.48
N ARG A 392 -9.38 28.47 -15.54
CA ARG A 392 -10.10 29.76 -15.57
C ARG A 392 -11.55 29.52 -16.01
N ASP A 393 -12.45 29.39 -15.04
CA ASP A 393 -13.70 30.13 -15.12
C ASP A 393 -14.25 30.40 -13.71
N ARG A 394 -13.97 31.59 -13.20
CA ARG A 394 -14.76 32.20 -12.13
C ARG A 394 -15.50 33.38 -12.77
N GLY A 395 -16.81 33.24 -12.85
CA GLY A 395 -17.78 34.34 -12.79
C GLY A 395 -18.31 34.89 -14.12
N ARG A 396 -19.59 34.57 -14.41
CA ARG A 396 -20.64 35.52 -14.86
C ARG A 396 -21.99 34.80 -15.05
N GLY A 397 -23.01 35.26 -14.29
CA GLY A 397 -24.48 35.12 -14.50
C GLY A 397 -25.05 33.72 -14.28
N LEU A 398 -26.10 33.47 -13.48
CA LEU A 398 -27.21 34.27 -12.92
C LEU A 398 -27.45 33.85 -11.48
#